data_AF-A0A7U2HUW1-F1
#
_entry.id   AF-A0A7U2HUW1-F1
#
_cell.length_a   1.000
_cell.length_b   1.000
_cell.length_c   1.000
_cell.angle_alpha   90.00
_cell.angle_beta   90.00
_cell.angle_gamma   90.00
#
_symmetry.space_group_name_H-M   'P 1'
#
loop_
_entity.id
_entity.type
_entity.pdbx_description
1 polymer ?
#
loop_
_entity_poly.entity_id
_entity_poly.type
_entity_poly.pdbx_seq_one_letter_code
_entity_poly.pdbx_strand_id
1 'polypeptide(L)'
;MPHAPEALYSFTIPSIHDDTALNCRVYHPDTSSAAGWTTSGPGQSSRMRGIIMAHPYAPMGGSYDDRVVGIVVDEFLKAGWVVGTFNFRGAHGSKARTSWSGKPELDDYTSFAAFFMHYLSYLKPYPKLVPLELSPVVSEAEYHESFARQRVDEGPIVILGGYSYGSHILRHLPPVPSVLQPFVAPIAGSASDEIILRARKLAEQSNMAWRDLVRNHERESRSRKKGHEPKHSVTMGGEETTPEKRRTSREVRRSTDRRLSVELGNRLRSLSHGHRRHKDDSPPTPLETHEVAPIIMPEVRYLLISPLTPPISTLAAPALGHKFWHKSKGSSEEVVAHHIGLAVYGDQDIFTSARRIRDWSEQLKAMQGSRFSSVEVADAGHFWVERGVEEKLRGALREWEAGVR
;
A
#
# COMPACT_ATOMS: atom_id res chain seq x y z
N MET A 1 21.64 -14.05 9.29
CA MET A 1 20.87 -12.91 8.77
C MET A 1 19.43 -13.38 8.71
N PRO A 2 18.48 -12.78 9.45
CA PRO A 2 17.07 -13.07 9.21
C PRO A 2 16.73 -12.72 7.76
N HIS A 3 15.94 -13.55 7.09
CA HIS A 3 15.49 -13.29 5.72
C HIS A 3 14.67 -12.00 5.69
N ALA A 4 14.91 -11.14 4.69
CA ALA A 4 14.08 -9.97 4.47
C ALA A 4 12.63 -10.43 4.23
N PRO A 5 11.62 -9.75 4.79
CA PRO A 5 10.23 -10.11 4.60
C PRO A 5 9.88 -10.07 3.10
N GLU A 6 9.17 -11.09 2.63
CA GLU A 6 8.78 -11.19 1.22
C GLU A 6 7.62 -10.23 0.92
N ALA A 7 7.75 -9.46 -0.16
CA ALA A 7 6.69 -8.56 -0.58
C ALA A 7 5.53 -9.33 -1.20
N LEU A 8 4.30 -9.06 -0.74
CA LEU A 8 3.09 -9.64 -1.33
C LEU A 8 2.93 -9.20 -2.79
N TYR A 9 3.19 -7.92 -3.05
CA TYR A 9 3.17 -7.38 -4.41
C TYR A 9 4.48 -6.64 -4.70
N SER A 10 5.05 -6.92 -5.87
CA SER A 10 6.07 -6.11 -6.52
C SER A 10 5.51 -5.61 -7.85
N PHE A 11 5.42 -4.30 -8.04
CA PHE A 11 4.74 -3.68 -9.18
C PHE A 11 5.35 -2.30 -9.49
N THR A 12 4.85 -1.66 -10.54
CA THR A 12 5.25 -0.31 -10.92
C THR A 12 4.05 0.63 -11.01
N ILE A 13 4.28 1.90 -10.70
CA ILE A 13 3.34 3.00 -10.95
C ILE A 13 4.04 4.14 -11.71
N PRO A 14 3.30 4.93 -12.50
CA PRO A 14 3.85 6.16 -13.10
C PRO A 14 3.98 7.26 -12.04
N SER A 15 5.05 8.05 -12.12
CA SER A 15 5.18 9.29 -11.35
C SER A 15 4.27 10.38 -11.91
N ILE A 16 3.56 11.11 -11.05
CA ILE A 16 2.75 12.27 -11.46
C ILE A 16 3.59 13.44 -12.02
N HIS A 17 4.91 13.39 -11.87
CA HIS A 17 5.81 14.40 -12.42
C HIS A 17 5.96 14.29 -13.94
N ASP A 18 6.19 13.08 -14.44
CA ASP A 18 6.63 12.82 -15.82
C ASP A 18 6.43 11.38 -16.30
N ASP A 19 5.49 10.64 -15.71
CA ASP A 19 5.18 9.24 -16.02
C ASP A 19 6.36 8.26 -15.84
N THR A 20 7.42 8.67 -15.14
CA THR A 20 8.54 7.78 -14.83
C THR A 20 8.04 6.57 -14.04
N ALA A 21 8.35 5.37 -14.51
CA ALA A 21 7.99 4.14 -13.81
C ALA A 21 8.81 3.98 -12.51
N LEU A 22 8.10 3.96 -11.38
CA LEU A 22 8.63 3.76 -10.04
C LEU A 22 8.41 2.31 -9.62
N ASN A 23 9.44 1.66 -9.09
CA ASN A 23 9.31 0.32 -8.51
C ASN A 23 8.75 0.39 -7.10
N CYS A 24 7.68 -0.36 -6.84
CA CYS A 24 6.92 -0.32 -5.61
C CYS A 24 6.73 -1.74 -5.06
N ARG A 25 6.65 -1.83 -3.73
CA ARG A 25 6.34 -3.06 -3.00
C ARG A 25 5.30 -2.79 -1.92
N VAL A 26 4.42 -3.76 -1.72
CA VAL A 26 3.44 -3.78 -0.63
C VAL A 26 3.57 -5.10 0.11
N TYR A 27 3.62 -5.01 1.43
CA TYR A 27 3.74 -6.12 2.36
C TYR A 27 2.48 -6.17 3.23
N HIS A 28 1.94 -7.37 3.43
CA HIS A 28 0.81 -7.61 4.31
C HIS A 28 1.29 -8.36 5.55
N PRO A 29 0.72 -8.06 6.73
CA PRO A 29 1.03 -8.83 7.92
C PRO A 29 0.53 -10.27 7.76
N ASP A 30 1.24 -11.22 8.36
CA ASP A 30 0.82 -12.62 8.37
C ASP A 30 -0.57 -12.78 8.97
N THR A 31 -1.32 -13.79 8.53
CA THR A 31 -2.70 -14.05 8.99
C THR A 31 -2.83 -14.20 10.51
N SER A 32 -1.78 -14.66 11.20
CA SER A 32 -1.70 -14.72 12.66
C SER A 32 -1.54 -13.34 13.34
N SER A 33 -0.80 -12.43 12.71
CA SER A 33 -0.64 -11.04 13.17
C SER A 33 -1.84 -10.18 12.76
N ALA A 34 -2.45 -10.50 11.61
CA ALA A 34 -3.73 -9.97 11.16
C ALA A 34 -4.92 -10.50 11.99
N ALA A 35 -4.73 -11.55 12.82
CA ALA A 35 -5.71 -11.93 13.82
C ALA A 35 -5.98 -10.78 14.80
N GLY A 36 -5.00 -9.89 15.02
CA GLY A 36 -5.17 -8.61 15.71
C GLY A 36 -6.19 -7.66 15.08
N TRP A 37 -6.50 -7.81 13.78
CA TRP A 37 -7.61 -7.11 13.13
C TRP A 37 -8.99 -7.70 13.49
N THR A 38 -9.01 -8.89 14.09
CA THR A 38 -10.21 -9.68 14.39
C THR A 38 -10.44 -9.94 15.89
N THR A 39 -9.39 -9.83 16.73
CA THR A 39 -9.42 -10.09 18.19
C THR A 39 -9.66 -8.84 19.04
N SER A 40 -10.08 -7.73 18.44
CA SER A 40 -10.61 -6.61 19.22
C SER A 40 -11.97 -7.03 19.83
N GLY A 41 -12.08 -6.89 21.15
CA GLY A 41 -13.32 -7.16 21.89
C GLY A 41 -14.53 -6.41 21.32
N PRO A 42 -15.77 -6.78 21.71
CA PRO A 42 -16.96 -6.06 21.27
C PRO A 42 -16.83 -4.57 21.65
N GLY A 43 -16.56 -3.71 20.68
CA GLY A 43 -16.37 -2.27 20.87
C GLY A 43 -15.09 -1.65 20.27
N GLN A 44 -14.09 -2.44 19.84
CA GLN A 44 -12.89 -1.89 19.18
C GLN A 44 -12.96 -2.05 17.66
N SER A 45 -13.23 -0.95 16.96
CA SER A 45 -13.07 -0.87 15.50
C SER A 45 -11.58 -1.12 15.19
N SER A 46 -11.25 -2.17 14.44
CA SER A 46 -9.87 -2.32 13.94
C SER A 46 -9.74 -1.47 12.68
N ARG A 47 -9.39 -0.20 12.86
CA ARG A 47 -9.03 0.70 11.76
C ARG A 47 -7.91 0.07 10.93
N MET A 48 -7.99 0.24 9.61
CA MET A 48 -6.91 -0.17 8.71
C MET A 48 -5.68 0.68 9.01
N ARG A 49 -4.52 0.04 9.12
CA ARG A 49 -3.26 0.67 9.51
C ARG A 49 -2.22 0.40 8.46
N GLY A 50 -1.57 1.46 7.97
CA GLY A 50 -0.48 1.31 7.02
C GLY A 50 0.66 2.31 7.23
N ILE A 51 1.84 1.93 6.79
CA ILE A 51 3.05 2.77 6.83
C ILE A 51 3.74 2.75 5.48
N ILE A 52 4.14 3.93 5.02
CA ILE A 52 5.03 4.11 3.87
C ILE A 52 6.43 4.36 4.39
N MET A 53 7.44 3.69 3.83
CA MET A 53 8.83 3.94 4.20
C MET A 53 9.67 4.29 2.96
N ALA A 54 10.09 5.55 2.87
CA ALA A 54 11.00 6.03 1.84
C ALA A 54 12.47 5.80 2.23
N HIS A 55 13.26 5.39 1.23
CA HIS A 55 14.64 4.95 1.39
C HIS A 55 15.66 6.12 1.39
N PRO A 56 16.94 5.88 1.74
CA PRO A 56 17.96 6.93 1.78
C PRO A 56 18.47 7.28 0.37
N TYR A 57 19.45 8.16 0.24
CA TYR A 57 19.84 8.74 -1.05
C TYR A 57 20.21 7.70 -2.12
N ALA A 58 19.45 7.67 -3.22
CA ALA A 58 19.59 6.66 -4.28
C ALA A 58 21.00 6.58 -4.89
N PRO A 59 21.66 7.72 -5.23
CA PRO A 59 23.01 7.70 -5.80
C PRO A 59 24.09 7.08 -4.89
N MET A 60 23.84 7.03 -3.58
CA MET A 60 24.75 6.39 -2.62
C MET A 60 24.37 4.93 -2.32
N GLY A 61 23.55 4.30 -3.18
CA GLY A 61 23.11 2.92 -3.03
C GLY A 61 21.81 2.75 -2.24
N GLY A 62 21.13 3.85 -1.88
CA GLY A 62 19.83 3.80 -1.22
C GLY A 62 18.75 3.18 -2.11
N SER A 63 17.98 2.25 -1.54
CA SER A 63 16.82 1.62 -2.17
C SER A 63 15.89 1.08 -1.09
N TYR A 64 14.69 0.63 -1.45
CA TYR A 64 13.80 -0.04 -0.50
C TYR A 64 14.41 -1.30 0.15
N ASP A 65 15.54 -1.82 -0.37
CA ASP A 65 16.28 -2.97 0.20
C ASP A 65 17.30 -2.53 1.27
N ASP A 66 17.32 -1.24 1.61
CA ASP A 66 18.16 -0.71 2.68
C ASP A 66 17.85 -1.39 4.04
N ARG A 67 18.90 -1.65 4.83
CA ARG A 67 18.76 -2.35 6.12
C ARG A 67 17.85 -1.62 7.10
N VAL A 68 17.93 -0.29 7.18
CA VAL A 68 17.10 0.51 8.08
C VAL A 68 15.64 0.48 7.64
N VAL A 69 15.39 0.54 6.32
CA VAL A 69 14.05 0.34 5.76
C VAL A 69 13.53 -1.06 6.11
N GLY A 70 14.34 -2.10 5.95
CA GLY A 70 13.99 -3.47 6.30
C GLY A 70 13.66 -3.68 7.78
N ILE A 71 14.35 -2.97 8.69
CA ILE A 71 14.02 -2.97 10.13
C ILE A 71 12.61 -2.42 10.36
N VAL A 72 12.26 -1.29 9.73
CA VAL A 72 10.92 -0.70 9.84
C VAL A 72 9.86 -1.65 9.27
N VAL A 73 10.11 -2.24 8.09
CA VAL A 73 9.18 -3.20 7.47
C VAL A 73 8.92 -4.37 8.42
N ASP A 74 9.96 -4.98 8.97
CA ASP A 74 9.85 -6.14 9.87
C ASP A 74 9.07 -5.81 11.16
N GLU A 75 9.38 -4.68 11.81
CA GLU A 75 8.72 -4.28 13.06
C GLU A 75 7.23 -3.96 12.84
N PHE A 76 6.89 -3.21 11.79
CA PHE A 76 5.51 -2.83 11.52
C PHE A 76 4.66 -3.99 10.98
N LEU A 77 5.25 -4.94 10.23
CA LEU A 77 4.56 -6.17 9.84
C LEU A 77 4.22 -7.05 11.04
N LYS A 78 5.16 -7.23 11.98
CA LYS A 78 4.92 -7.92 13.25
C LYS A 78 3.83 -7.23 14.09
N ALA A 79 3.75 -5.92 14.01
CA ALA A 79 2.72 -5.12 14.65
C ALA A 79 1.33 -5.21 13.99
N GLY A 80 1.22 -5.82 12.80
CA GLY A 80 -0.06 -5.96 12.07
C GLY A 80 -0.37 -4.79 11.14
N TRP A 81 0.62 -4.01 10.72
CA TRP A 81 0.45 -2.92 9.75
C TRP A 81 0.69 -3.41 8.33
N VAL A 82 0.00 -2.81 7.36
CA VAL A 82 0.36 -2.93 5.94
C VAL A 82 1.55 -2.03 5.68
N VAL A 83 2.61 -2.52 5.04
CA VAL A 83 3.80 -1.72 4.77
C VAL A 83 3.93 -1.48 3.27
N GLY A 84 4.23 -0.25 2.88
CA GLY A 84 4.53 0.15 1.51
C GLY A 84 5.95 0.70 1.40
N THR A 85 6.73 0.19 0.44
CA THR A 85 8.05 0.74 0.12
C THR A 85 8.15 1.01 -1.37
N PHE A 86 8.89 2.02 -1.77
CA PHE A 86 9.06 2.36 -3.19
C PHE A 86 10.46 2.91 -3.44
N ASN A 87 10.92 2.78 -4.68
CA ASN A 87 12.17 3.34 -5.14
C ASN A 87 11.93 4.69 -5.83
N PHE A 88 12.57 5.75 -5.34
CA PHE A 88 12.65 7.01 -6.06
C PHE A 88 13.23 6.82 -7.46
N ARG A 89 12.97 7.75 -8.37
CA ARG A 89 13.61 7.78 -9.69
C ARG A 89 15.14 7.62 -9.59
N GLY A 90 15.71 6.82 -10.48
CA GLY A 90 17.14 6.50 -10.50
C GLY A 90 17.63 5.55 -9.40
N ALA A 91 16.77 5.07 -8.49
CA ALA A 91 17.12 4.02 -7.54
C ALA A 91 16.79 2.63 -8.09
N HIS A 92 17.76 1.70 -8.01
CA HIS A 92 17.63 0.25 -8.23
C HIS A 92 16.41 -0.21 -9.08
N GLY A 93 16.55 -0.10 -10.40
CA GLY A 93 15.54 -0.53 -11.38
C GLY A 93 14.41 0.47 -11.68
N SER A 94 14.24 1.54 -10.89
CA SER A 94 13.37 2.66 -11.28
C SER A 94 14.02 3.40 -12.46
N LYS A 95 13.22 3.78 -13.46
CA LYS A 95 13.73 4.49 -14.64
C LYS A 95 14.17 5.92 -14.27
N ALA A 96 14.82 6.60 -15.22
CA ALA A 96 15.37 7.95 -15.07
C ALA A 96 16.57 8.06 -14.10
N ARG A 97 17.04 9.30 -13.86
CA ARG A 97 18.16 9.63 -12.95
C ARG A 97 17.61 10.41 -11.77
N THR A 98 18.23 10.27 -10.60
CA THR A 98 17.98 11.14 -9.46
C THR A 98 18.21 12.58 -9.87
N SER A 99 17.21 13.42 -9.63
CA SER A 99 17.28 14.84 -9.90
C SER A 99 18.15 15.52 -8.86
N TRP A 100 18.87 16.54 -9.29
CA TRP A 100 19.62 17.38 -8.36
C TRP A 100 18.69 18.33 -7.58
N SER A 101 17.44 18.55 -8.00
CA SER A 101 16.54 19.56 -7.41
C SER A 101 15.67 19.04 -6.27
N GLY A 102 15.35 17.74 -6.22
CA GLY A 102 14.49 17.11 -5.22
C GLY A 102 12.98 17.25 -5.47
N LYS A 103 12.56 18.07 -6.44
CA LYS A 103 11.14 18.25 -6.79
C LYS A 103 10.53 17.01 -7.46
N PRO A 104 11.20 16.39 -8.44
CA PRO A 104 10.68 15.16 -9.04
C PRO A 104 10.60 14.01 -8.02
N GLU A 105 11.51 13.93 -7.05
CA GLU A 105 11.45 12.98 -5.93
C GLU A 105 10.27 13.25 -4.99
N LEU A 106 9.92 14.52 -4.76
CA LEU A 106 8.73 14.90 -4.00
C LEU A 106 7.44 14.39 -4.67
N ASP A 107 7.36 14.56 -5.98
CA ASP A 107 6.22 14.13 -6.78
C ASP A 107 6.19 12.59 -6.90
N ASP A 108 7.34 11.91 -6.88
CA ASP A 108 7.43 10.44 -6.76
C ASP A 108 6.85 9.93 -5.44
N TYR A 109 7.22 10.56 -4.31
CA TYR A 109 6.64 10.22 -3.01
C TYR A 109 5.13 10.46 -3.02
N THR A 110 4.68 11.60 -3.54
CA THR A 110 3.26 11.96 -3.65
C THR A 110 2.48 10.90 -4.45
N SER A 111 3.05 10.42 -5.55
CA SER A 111 2.48 9.36 -6.39
C SER A 111 2.26 8.06 -5.60
N PHE A 112 3.27 7.63 -4.85
CA PHE A 112 3.16 6.41 -4.05
C PHE A 112 2.26 6.58 -2.82
N ALA A 113 2.30 7.75 -2.17
CA ALA A 113 1.44 8.06 -1.04
C ALA A 113 -0.04 8.01 -1.42
N ALA A 114 -0.41 8.64 -2.54
CA ALA A 114 -1.76 8.57 -3.07
C ALA A 114 -2.15 7.13 -3.42
N PHE A 115 -1.31 6.41 -4.17
CA PHE A 115 -1.51 4.98 -4.46
C PHE A 115 -1.85 4.19 -3.20
N PHE A 116 -1.04 4.35 -2.15
CA PHE A 116 -1.15 3.56 -0.93
C PHE A 116 -2.38 3.94 -0.10
N MET A 117 -2.72 5.22 0.00
CA MET A 117 -3.94 5.67 0.67
C MET A 117 -5.20 5.13 -0.02
N HIS A 118 -5.24 5.21 -1.37
CA HIS A 118 -6.32 4.59 -2.16
C HIS A 118 -6.38 3.09 -1.95
N TYR A 119 -5.23 2.40 -2.03
CA TYR A 119 -5.13 0.96 -1.81
C TYR A 119 -5.73 0.55 -0.46
N LEU A 120 -5.32 1.19 0.64
CA LEU A 120 -5.83 0.91 1.98
C LEU A 120 -7.34 1.15 2.11
N SER A 121 -7.87 2.21 1.48
CA SER A 121 -9.31 2.48 1.49
C SER A 121 -10.14 1.43 0.72
N TYR A 122 -9.55 0.77 -0.28
CA TYR A 122 -10.19 -0.29 -1.04
C TYR A 122 -10.06 -1.67 -0.39
N LEU A 123 -9.17 -1.83 0.60
CA LEU A 123 -9.07 -3.07 1.35
C LEU A 123 -10.30 -3.27 2.25
N LYS A 124 -10.90 -4.45 2.12
CA LYS A 124 -12.06 -4.90 2.90
C LYS A 124 -11.65 -6.14 3.69
N PRO A 125 -10.83 -6.01 4.75
CA PRO A 125 -10.49 -7.14 5.60
C PRO A 125 -11.78 -7.67 6.22
N TYR A 126 -12.08 -8.94 5.98
CA TYR A 126 -13.31 -9.55 6.44
C TYR A 126 -13.30 -9.63 7.97
N PRO A 127 -14.35 -9.21 8.70
CA PRO A 127 -14.37 -9.24 10.15
C PRO A 127 -15.04 -10.53 10.65
N LYS A 128 -14.40 -11.13 11.66
CA LYS A 128 -14.92 -12.13 12.60
C LYS A 128 -15.60 -13.35 11.97
N LEU A 129 -14.89 -14.48 12.01
CA LEU A 129 -15.50 -15.79 12.25
C LEU A 129 -16.25 -15.71 13.59
N VAL A 130 -17.48 -15.21 13.61
CA VAL A 130 -18.39 -15.43 14.74
C VAL A 130 -18.62 -16.94 14.75
N PRO A 131 -18.33 -17.67 15.84
CA PRO A 131 -18.79 -19.03 15.97
C PRO A 131 -20.31 -18.99 15.80
N LEU A 132 -20.81 -19.60 14.71
CA LEU A 132 -22.23 -19.79 14.43
C LEU A 132 -22.83 -20.73 15.47
N GLU A 133 -22.92 -20.28 16.71
CA GLU A 133 -23.79 -20.84 17.72
C GLU A 133 -24.53 -19.64 18.32
N LEU A 134 -25.81 -19.53 17.94
CA LEU A 134 -26.83 -18.57 18.41
C LEU A 134 -27.06 -17.31 17.54
N SER A 135 -27.56 -17.48 16.31
CA SER A 135 -28.89 -16.96 15.88
C SER A 135 -29.12 -17.09 14.36
N PRO A 136 -30.37 -17.30 13.90
CA PRO A 136 -30.69 -17.73 12.54
C PRO A 136 -30.93 -16.54 11.59
N VAL A 137 -30.59 -16.72 10.31
CA VAL A 137 -31.02 -15.89 9.16
C VAL A 137 -30.63 -14.41 9.25
N VAL A 138 -29.35 -14.10 9.06
CA VAL A 138 -28.96 -12.80 8.49
C VAL A 138 -28.21 -13.12 7.21
N SER A 139 -28.66 -12.62 6.07
CA SER A 139 -27.99 -12.90 4.80
C SER A 139 -26.57 -12.30 4.83
N GLU A 140 -25.64 -12.93 4.13
CA GLU A 140 -24.26 -12.42 3.98
C GLU A 140 -24.27 -10.96 3.49
N ALA A 141 -25.27 -10.57 2.69
CA ALA A 141 -25.46 -9.19 2.24
C ALA A 141 -25.82 -8.21 3.38
N GLU A 142 -26.69 -8.56 4.32
CA GLU A 142 -27.14 -7.69 5.43
C GLU A 142 -26.06 -7.52 6.51
N TYR A 143 -25.23 -8.55 6.75
CA TYR A 143 -24.06 -8.43 7.62
C TYR A 143 -22.98 -7.52 7.01
N HIS A 144 -22.75 -7.63 5.69
CA HIS A 144 -21.85 -6.73 4.97
C HIS A 144 -22.33 -5.29 5.00
N GLU A 145 -23.63 -5.05 4.91
CA GLU A 145 -24.18 -3.69 4.87
C GLU A 145 -24.09 -3.01 6.26
N SER A 146 -24.37 -3.76 7.34
CA SER A 146 -24.24 -3.26 8.71
C SER A 146 -22.77 -3.06 9.13
N PHE A 147 -21.86 -3.96 8.73
CA PHE A 147 -20.42 -3.82 9.00
C PHE A 147 -19.76 -2.73 8.15
N ALA A 148 -20.19 -2.58 6.89
CA ALA A 148 -19.77 -1.47 6.04
C ALA A 148 -20.18 -0.15 6.67
N ARG A 149 -21.43 -0.02 7.16
CA ARG A 149 -21.92 1.17 7.88
C ARG A 149 -21.10 1.48 9.15
N GLN A 150 -20.64 0.48 9.91
CA GLN A 150 -19.79 0.68 11.09
C GLN A 150 -18.37 1.19 10.79
N ARG A 151 -17.82 0.95 9.59
CA ARG A 151 -16.51 1.48 9.17
C ARG A 151 -16.58 2.89 8.59
N VAL A 152 -17.77 3.37 8.23
CA VAL A 152 -17.91 4.67 7.56
C VAL A 152 -17.43 5.82 8.46
N ASP A 153 -17.37 5.64 9.78
CA ASP A 153 -17.01 6.73 10.71
C ASP A 153 -15.51 6.93 10.96
N GLU A 154 -14.62 5.98 10.68
CA GLU A 154 -13.18 6.11 11.01
C GLU A 154 -12.25 5.76 9.84
N GLY A 155 -11.58 6.79 9.29
CA GLY A 155 -10.60 6.64 8.21
C GLY A 155 -9.37 5.82 8.61
N PRO A 156 -8.63 5.25 7.64
CA PRO A 156 -7.41 4.48 7.91
C PRO A 156 -6.33 5.35 8.56
N ILE A 157 -5.48 4.75 9.40
CA ILE A 157 -4.29 5.42 9.94
C ILE A 157 -3.12 5.16 8.99
N VAL A 158 -2.47 6.23 8.54
CA VAL A 158 -1.34 6.14 7.60
C VAL A 158 -0.13 6.85 8.18
N ILE A 159 0.96 6.11 8.40
CA ILE A 159 2.25 6.69 8.76
C ILE A 159 3.03 6.99 7.47
N LEU A 160 3.39 8.26 7.26
CA LEU A 160 4.34 8.67 6.24
C LEU A 160 5.73 8.65 6.85
N GLY A 161 6.55 7.72 6.38
CA GLY A 161 7.89 7.44 6.89
C GLY A 161 8.98 7.80 5.88
N GLY A 162 10.14 8.19 6.40
CA GLY A 162 11.34 8.39 5.62
C GLY A 162 12.59 8.09 6.44
N TYR A 163 13.66 7.65 5.76
CA TYR A 163 15.00 7.50 6.31
C TYR A 163 15.98 8.39 5.55
N SER A 164 16.80 9.16 6.28
CA SER A 164 17.84 10.02 5.70
C SER A 164 17.27 10.99 4.65
N TYR A 165 17.66 10.83 3.38
CA TYR A 165 17.10 11.58 2.26
C TYR A 165 15.58 11.43 2.12
N GLY A 166 15.03 10.24 2.37
CA GLY A 166 13.58 10.02 2.42
C GLY A 166 12.90 10.89 3.48
N SER A 167 13.52 11.07 4.66
CA SER A 167 13.05 12.00 5.69
C SER A 167 13.10 13.45 5.24
N HIS A 168 14.12 13.80 4.44
CA HIS A 168 14.24 15.14 3.88
C HIS A 168 13.11 15.44 2.88
N ILE A 169 12.80 14.52 1.97
CA ILE A 169 11.67 14.66 1.04
C ILE A 169 10.34 14.72 1.79
N LEU A 170 10.14 13.82 2.77
CA LEU A 170 8.93 13.75 3.60
C LEU A 170 8.61 15.10 4.28
N ARG A 171 9.61 15.80 4.81
CA ARG A 171 9.44 17.13 5.44
C ARG A 171 8.93 18.22 4.49
N HIS A 172 9.03 18.01 3.18
CA HIS A 172 8.59 18.95 2.15
C HIS A 172 7.29 18.50 1.47
N LEU A 173 6.70 17.37 1.89
CA LEU A 173 5.44 16.91 1.32
C LEU A 173 4.34 17.95 1.57
N PRO A 174 3.48 18.18 0.56
CA PRO A 174 2.31 19.01 0.76
C PRO A 174 1.32 18.31 1.72
N PRO A 175 0.37 19.05 2.31
CA PRO A 175 -0.69 18.47 3.12
C PRO A 175 -1.45 17.37 2.36
N VAL A 176 -1.97 16.39 3.09
CA VAL A 176 -2.66 15.21 2.53
C VAL A 176 -3.82 15.59 1.58
N PRO A 177 -4.66 16.60 1.86
CA PRO A 177 -5.67 17.03 0.90
C PRO A 177 -5.08 17.45 -0.45
N SER A 178 -3.92 18.10 -0.46
CA SER A 178 -3.21 18.49 -1.68
C SER A 178 -2.55 17.30 -2.39
N VAL A 179 -2.07 16.29 -1.65
CA VAL A 179 -1.57 15.03 -2.20
C VAL A 179 -2.68 14.30 -2.96
N LEU A 180 -3.91 14.30 -2.43
CA LEU A 180 -5.04 13.55 -2.97
C LEU A 180 -5.84 14.32 -4.03
N GLN A 181 -5.70 15.65 -4.09
CA GLN A 181 -6.43 16.50 -5.04
C GLN A 181 -6.32 16.05 -6.51
N PRO A 182 -5.14 15.64 -7.04
CA PRO A 182 -5.02 15.17 -8.43
C PRO A 182 -5.78 13.87 -8.74
N PHE A 183 -6.28 13.17 -7.72
CA PHE A 183 -6.89 11.84 -7.81
C PHE A 183 -8.42 11.86 -7.62
N VAL A 184 -9.02 13.03 -7.38
CA VAL A 184 -10.48 13.16 -7.18
C VAL A 184 -11.25 12.93 -8.48
N ALA A 185 -10.77 13.48 -9.59
CA ALA A 185 -11.35 13.32 -10.93
C ALA A 185 -10.22 13.26 -11.96
N PRO A 186 -9.44 12.17 -12.00
CA PRO A 186 -8.31 12.07 -12.90
C PRO A 186 -8.80 11.96 -14.35
N ILE A 187 -8.00 12.52 -15.25
CA ILE A 187 -8.19 12.38 -16.69
C ILE A 187 -7.85 10.93 -17.07
N ALA A 188 -8.70 10.28 -17.86
CA ALA A 188 -8.48 8.91 -18.30
C ALA A 188 -7.09 8.75 -18.96
N GLY A 189 -6.34 7.72 -18.53
CA GLY A 189 -4.99 7.43 -19.03
C GLY A 189 -3.87 8.35 -18.51
N SER A 190 -4.17 9.29 -17.60
CA SER A 190 -3.14 10.04 -16.87
C SER A 190 -2.43 9.18 -15.81
N ALA A 191 -1.26 9.63 -15.33
CA ALA A 191 -0.56 8.99 -14.21
C ALA A 191 -1.49 8.77 -13.00
N SER A 192 -2.29 9.78 -12.66
CA SER A 192 -3.21 9.73 -11.53
C SER A 192 -4.28 8.65 -11.69
N ASP A 193 -4.83 8.49 -12.91
CA ASP A 193 -5.81 7.46 -13.23
C ASP A 193 -5.20 6.05 -13.14
N GLU A 194 -4.04 5.86 -13.76
CA GLU A 194 -3.28 4.60 -13.72
C GLU A 194 -2.92 4.17 -12.29
N ILE A 195 -2.56 5.13 -11.43
CA ILE A 195 -2.31 4.89 -10.00
C ILE A 195 -3.58 4.36 -9.30
N ILE A 196 -4.73 4.98 -9.52
CA ILE A 196 -5.99 4.55 -8.89
C ILE A 196 -6.43 3.18 -9.40
N LEU A 197 -6.33 2.95 -10.72
CA LEU A 197 -6.62 1.66 -11.33
C LEU A 197 -5.72 0.56 -10.75
N ARG A 198 -4.42 0.86 -10.57
CA ARG A 198 -3.48 -0.07 -9.94
C ARG A 198 -3.85 -0.35 -8.49
N ALA A 199 -4.17 0.68 -7.71
CA ALA A 199 -4.56 0.56 -6.31
C ALA A 199 -5.81 -0.30 -6.16
N ARG A 200 -6.84 -0.06 -6.98
CA ARG A 200 -8.08 -0.84 -7.00
C ARG A 200 -7.83 -2.30 -7.33
N LYS A 201 -7.09 -2.57 -8.42
CA LYS A 201 -6.79 -3.94 -8.87
C LYS A 201 -6.06 -4.76 -7.81
N LEU A 202 -5.03 -4.19 -7.17
CA LEU A 202 -4.28 -4.89 -6.12
C LEU A 202 -5.12 -5.09 -4.86
N ALA A 203 -5.97 -4.12 -4.50
CA ALA A 203 -6.86 -4.26 -3.35
C ALA A 203 -7.91 -5.35 -3.59
N GLU A 204 -8.48 -5.43 -4.80
CA GLU A 204 -9.40 -6.50 -5.20
C GLU A 204 -8.76 -7.88 -5.13
N GLN A 205 -7.51 -8.02 -5.61
CA GLN A 205 -6.75 -9.27 -5.49
C GLN A 205 -6.55 -9.68 -4.04
N SER A 206 -6.19 -8.73 -3.16
CA SER A 206 -6.03 -8.98 -1.72
C SER A 206 -7.35 -9.38 -1.06
N ASN A 207 -8.43 -8.68 -1.39
CA ASN A 207 -9.76 -8.96 -0.88
C ASN A 207 -10.25 -10.35 -1.31
N MET A 208 -9.98 -10.77 -2.55
CA MET A 208 -10.28 -12.12 -3.03
C MET A 208 -9.46 -13.18 -2.28
N ALA A 209 -8.14 -12.95 -2.14
CA ALA A 209 -7.27 -13.87 -1.40
C ALA A 209 -7.73 -14.06 0.05
N TRP A 210 -8.13 -12.99 0.74
CA TRP A 210 -8.68 -13.09 2.09
C TRP A 210 -9.99 -13.88 2.16
N ARG A 211 -10.91 -13.68 1.20
CA ARG A 211 -12.17 -14.47 1.13
C ARG A 211 -11.89 -15.95 0.92
N ASP A 212 -10.96 -16.28 0.04
CA ASP A 212 -10.59 -17.67 -0.24
C ASP A 212 -9.96 -18.35 0.97
N LEU A 213 -9.12 -17.62 1.72
CA LEU A 213 -8.49 -18.09 2.96
C LEU A 213 -9.53 -18.45 4.03
N VAL A 214 -10.50 -17.56 4.26
CA VAL A 214 -11.61 -17.78 5.21
C VAL A 214 -12.45 -18.99 4.78
N ARG A 215 -12.84 -19.06 3.50
CA ARG A 215 -13.63 -20.18 2.97
C ARG A 215 -12.90 -21.52 3.15
N ASN A 216 -11.59 -21.55 2.97
CA ASN A 216 -10.79 -22.76 3.19
C ASN A 216 -10.76 -23.15 4.66
N HIS A 217 -10.57 -22.19 5.57
CA HIS A 217 -10.63 -22.44 7.02
C HIS A 217 -12.00 -22.94 7.49
N GLU A 218 -13.10 -22.42 6.93
CA GLU A 218 -14.46 -22.93 7.19
C GLU A 218 -14.64 -24.37 6.70
N ARG A 219 -14.11 -24.72 5.52
CA ARG A 219 -14.15 -26.09 5.00
C ARG A 219 -13.36 -27.04 5.89
N GLU A 220 -12.18 -26.64 6.33
CA GLU A 220 -11.33 -27.44 7.23
C GLU A 220 -11.95 -27.63 8.61
N SER A 221 -12.51 -26.57 9.20
CA SER A 221 -13.21 -26.66 10.49
C SER A 221 -14.48 -27.52 10.42
N ARG A 222 -15.26 -27.47 9.32
CA ARG A 222 -16.38 -28.38 9.08
C ARG A 222 -15.93 -29.84 8.89
N SER A 223 -14.77 -30.06 8.25
CA SER A 223 -14.16 -31.38 8.11
C SER A 223 -13.69 -31.95 9.46
N ARG A 224 -13.02 -31.13 10.29
CA ARG A 224 -12.57 -31.50 11.65
C ARG A 224 -13.72 -31.73 12.64
N LYS A 225 -14.83 -30.97 12.52
CA LYS A 225 -16.06 -31.22 13.31
C LYS A 225 -16.79 -32.50 12.89
N LYS A 226 -16.60 -32.99 11.67
CA LYS A 226 -17.03 -34.34 11.25
C LYS A 226 -16.01 -35.40 11.68
N GLY A 227 -15.73 -35.49 12.98
CA GLY A 227 -15.16 -36.68 13.57
C GLY A 227 -16.21 -37.79 13.60
N HIS A 228 -16.36 -38.52 12.49
CA HIS A 228 -17.14 -39.75 12.47
C HIS A 228 -16.27 -40.89 11.92
N GLU A 229 -16.29 -42.02 12.65
CA GLU A 229 -15.65 -43.29 12.32
C GLU A 229 -15.81 -43.67 10.83
N PRO A 230 -14.86 -44.43 10.24
CA PRO A 230 -14.90 -44.77 8.83
C PRO A 230 -16.03 -45.76 8.57
N LYS A 231 -17.24 -45.26 8.31
CA LYS A 231 -18.27 -46.01 7.59
C LYS A 231 -18.01 -45.83 6.10
N HIS A 232 -17.24 -46.74 5.54
CA HIS A 232 -17.34 -47.04 4.11
C HIS A 232 -18.79 -47.43 3.81
N SER A 233 -19.55 -46.54 3.21
CA SER A 233 -20.70 -46.91 2.41
C SER A 233 -20.60 -46.19 1.07
N VAL A 234 -19.99 -46.89 0.11
CA VAL A 234 -20.14 -46.57 -1.29
C VAL A 234 -21.53 -47.03 -1.69
N THR A 235 -22.48 -46.11 -1.82
CA THR A 235 -23.74 -46.42 -2.52
C THR A 235 -23.44 -46.32 -4.01
N MET A 236 -23.00 -47.44 -4.59
CA MET A 236 -22.93 -47.59 -6.04
C MET A 236 -24.35 -47.82 -6.55
N GLY A 237 -24.93 -46.80 -7.19
CA GLY A 237 -26.25 -46.87 -7.79
C GLY A 237 -26.22 -46.19 -9.14
N GLY A 238 -25.95 -46.96 -10.18
CA GLY A 238 -25.94 -46.53 -11.57
C GLY A 238 -26.32 -47.72 -12.45
N GLU A 239 -27.30 -47.50 -13.33
CA GLU A 239 -27.79 -48.51 -14.26
C GLU A 239 -26.70 -48.83 -15.31
N GLU A 240 -26.23 -50.07 -15.38
CA GLU A 240 -25.14 -50.50 -16.27
C GLU A 240 -25.56 -50.76 -17.73
N THR A 241 -26.74 -50.27 -18.15
CA THR A 241 -27.21 -50.50 -19.52
C THR A 241 -26.63 -49.46 -20.48
N THR A 242 -26.02 -49.93 -21.57
CA THR A 242 -25.53 -49.06 -22.65
C THR A 242 -26.68 -48.29 -23.32
N PRO A 243 -26.43 -47.08 -23.86
CA PRO A 243 -27.47 -46.12 -24.28
C PRO A 243 -28.46 -46.64 -25.34
N GLU A 244 -28.12 -47.72 -26.03
CA GLU A 244 -28.86 -48.27 -27.18
C GLU A 244 -30.04 -49.17 -26.77
N LYS A 245 -30.08 -49.65 -25.51
CA LYS A 245 -31.14 -50.55 -25.02
C LYS A 245 -32.25 -49.88 -24.22
N ARG A 246 -32.19 -48.56 -24.01
CA ARG A 246 -33.20 -47.85 -23.22
C ARG A 246 -34.45 -47.53 -24.04
N ARG A 247 -35.61 -48.06 -23.63
CA ARG A 247 -36.93 -47.66 -24.15
C ARG A 247 -37.19 -46.18 -23.86
N THR A 248 -37.62 -45.45 -24.88
CA THR A 248 -37.93 -44.02 -24.80
C THR A 248 -39.39 -43.81 -24.41
N SER A 249 -39.63 -43.15 -23.28
CA SER A 249 -40.91 -42.52 -23.00
C SER A 249 -40.77 -41.02 -23.27
N ARG A 250 -41.48 -40.59 -24.33
CA ARG A 250 -41.76 -39.21 -24.81
C ARG A 250 -41.90 -38.21 -23.64
N GLU A 251 -41.56 -36.92 -23.73
CA GLU A 251 -41.75 -35.98 -24.83
C GLU A 251 -41.03 -34.66 -24.46
N VAL A 252 -40.04 -34.20 -25.24
CA VAL A 252 -39.62 -32.77 -25.23
C VAL A 252 -39.28 -32.38 -26.66
N ARG A 253 -40.06 -31.44 -27.21
CA ARG A 253 -39.89 -30.90 -28.55
C ARG A 253 -38.81 -29.81 -28.56
N ARG A 254 -37.80 -30.06 -29.39
CA ARG A 254 -36.99 -29.15 -30.22
C ARG A 254 -36.36 -27.93 -29.55
N SER A 255 -35.06 -28.04 -29.27
CA SER A 255 -34.09 -27.02 -29.65
C SER A 255 -33.44 -27.43 -30.98
N THR A 256 -33.27 -26.48 -31.90
CA THR A 256 -32.36 -26.61 -33.03
C THR A 256 -31.20 -25.67 -32.78
N ASP A 257 -30.08 -26.22 -32.36
CA ASP A 257 -28.79 -25.57 -32.53
C ASP A 257 -27.77 -26.66 -32.91
N ARG A 258 -27.25 -26.56 -34.13
CA ARG A 258 -26.39 -27.57 -34.75
C ARG A 258 -24.98 -27.02 -34.82
N ARG A 259 -24.08 -27.72 -34.12
CA ARG A 259 -22.63 -27.47 -34.06
C ARG A 259 -21.94 -27.70 -35.41
N LEU A 260 -20.97 -26.82 -35.66
CA LEU A 260 -19.60 -27.04 -36.15
C LEU A 260 -19.28 -28.35 -36.90
N SER A 261 -18.69 -28.18 -38.09
CA SER A 261 -17.69 -29.08 -38.66
C SER A 261 -16.60 -28.27 -39.35
N VAL A 262 -15.36 -28.65 -39.08
CA VAL A 262 -14.10 -28.13 -39.63
C VAL A 262 -13.79 -28.88 -40.92
N GLU A 263 -13.33 -28.19 -41.98
CA GLU A 263 -12.19 -28.65 -42.81
C GLU A 263 -11.71 -27.59 -43.83
N LEU A 264 -10.43 -27.25 -43.68
CA LEU A 264 -9.36 -27.13 -44.68
C LEU A 264 -9.63 -26.54 -46.08
N GLY A 265 -8.86 -25.50 -46.45
CA GLY A 265 -8.57 -25.22 -47.87
C GLY A 265 -8.11 -23.81 -48.25
N ASN A 266 -6.79 -23.64 -48.34
CA ASN A 266 -6.06 -22.81 -49.32
C ASN A 266 -6.08 -21.26 -49.30
N ARG A 267 -4.83 -20.74 -49.21
CA ARG A 267 -4.22 -19.65 -50.00
C ARG A 267 -4.89 -18.27 -50.00
N LEU A 268 -4.16 -17.25 -49.52
CA LEU A 268 -3.37 -16.34 -50.37
C LEU A 268 -2.50 -15.38 -49.55
N ARG A 269 -1.30 -15.13 -50.05
CA ARG A 269 -0.40 -14.02 -49.70
C ARG A 269 -0.97 -12.73 -50.28
N SER A 270 -0.85 -11.61 -49.57
CA SER A 270 -0.43 -10.33 -50.17
C SER A 270 -0.28 -9.20 -49.14
N LEU A 271 0.94 -8.63 -49.11
CA LEU A 271 1.27 -7.18 -49.06
C LEU A 271 0.81 -6.39 -47.82
N SER A 272 1.69 -6.00 -46.89
CA SER A 272 2.63 -4.88 -46.99
C SER A 272 2.05 -3.61 -47.64
N HIS A 273 1.60 -2.66 -46.80
CA HIS A 273 1.82 -1.23 -47.03
C HIS A 273 1.74 -0.48 -45.70
N GLY A 274 2.81 0.25 -45.40
CA GLY A 274 2.84 1.22 -44.31
C GLY A 274 1.91 2.39 -44.63
N HIS A 275 1.12 2.79 -43.65
CA HIS A 275 0.36 4.03 -43.71
C HIS A 275 1.03 5.12 -42.90
N ARG A 276 1.33 6.19 -43.63
CA ARG A 276 1.80 7.49 -43.18
C ARG A 276 0.85 8.11 -42.17
N ARG A 277 1.45 8.86 -41.23
CA ARG A 277 0.81 9.92 -40.42
C ARG A 277 -0.21 10.70 -41.25
N HIS A 278 -1.47 10.60 -40.85
CA HIS A 278 -2.47 11.64 -41.09
C HIS A 278 -2.61 12.44 -39.79
N LYS A 279 -2.47 13.77 -39.94
CA LYS A 279 -2.73 14.76 -38.90
C LYS A 279 -4.24 15.01 -38.93
N ASP A 280 -4.96 14.40 -38.00
CA ASP A 280 -6.38 14.70 -37.78
C ASP A 280 -6.50 15.96 -36.92
N ASP A 281 -6.90 17.07 -37.55
CA ASP A 281 -7.50 18.22 -36.87
C ASP A 281 -8.95 17.85 -36.53
N SER A 282 -9.12 17.09 -35.44
CA SER A 282 -10.42 16.91 -34.77
C SER A 282 -10.55 17.95 -33.66
N PRO A 283 -11.71 18.59 -33.45
CA PRO A 283 -11.94 19.39 -32.25
C PRO A 283 -11.75 18.50 -31.01
N PRO A 284 -11.20 19.02 -29.89
CA PRO A 284 -10.89 18.19 -28.73
C PRO A 284 -12.17 17.56 -28.20
N THR A 285 -12.25 16.24 -28.31
CA THR A 285 -13.25 15.43 -27.61
C THR A 285 -13.11 15.74 -26.12
N PRO A 286 -14.21 15.96 -25.37
CA PRO A 286 -14.12 16.18 -23.93
C PRO A 286 -13.31 15.04 -23.30
N LEU A 287 -12.27 15.38 -22.55
CA LEU A 287 -11.46 14.41 -21.85
C LEU A 287 -12.37 13.60 -20.92
N GLU A 288 -12.50 12.29 -21.17
CA GLU A 288 -13.28 11.40 -20.31
C GLU A 288 -12.63 11.40 -18.91
N THR A 289 -13.42 11.79 -17.91
CA THR A 289 -13.00 11.75 -16.50
C THR A 289 -13.58 10.50 -15.85
N HIS A 290 -12.75 9.74 -15.15
CA HIS A 290 -13.24 8.61 -14.35
C HIS A 290 -13.72 9.12 -12.98
N GLU A 291 -15.01 8.90 -12.68
CA GLU A 291 -15.53 9.15 -11.33
C GLU A 291 -14.94 8.13 -10.35
N VAL A 292 -14.18 8.64 -9.39
CA VAL A 292 -13.56 7.84 -8.34
C VAL A 292 -14.45 7.90 -7.11
N ALA A 293 -14.74 6.74 -6.52
CA ALA A 293 -15.49 6.68 -5.25
C ALA A 293 -14.78 7.54 -4.19
N PRO A 294 -15.51 8.36 -3.41
CA PRO A 294 -14.92 9.25 -2.42
C PRO A 294 -14.15 8.43 -1.39
N ILE A 295 -12.89 8.81 -1.17
CA ILE A 295 -12.04 8.20 -0.15
C ILE A 295 -12.32 8.83 1.22
N ILE A 296 -12.37 8.01 2.25
CA ILE A 296 -12.38 8.50 3.64
C ILE A 296 -10.97 9.03 3.94
N MET A 297 -10.87 10.28 4.38
CA MET A 297 -9.59 10.93 4.63
C MET A 297 -8.78 10.14 5.66
N PRO A 298 -7.53 9.73 5.37
CA PRO A 298 -6.70 9.03 6.33
C PRO A 298 -6.26 9.96 7.47
N GLU A 299 -6.13 9.39 8.66
CA GLU A 299 -5.43 10.06 9.76
C GLU A 299 -3.93 9.85 9.58
N VAL A 300 -3.20 10.94 9.35
CA VAL A 300 -1.78 10.87 9.00
C VAL A 300 -0.87 11.09 10.21
N ARG A 301 0.22 10.33 10.24
CA ARG A 301 1.28 10.39 11.24
C ARG A 301 2.64 10.39 10.54
N TYR A 302 3.69 10.87 11.20
CA TYR A 302 5.01 11.04 10.59
C TYR A 302 6.09 10.24 11.31
N LEU A 303 6.93 9.52 10.55
CA LEU A 303 8.11 8.84 11.07
C LEU A 303 9.36 9.32 10.33
N LEU A 304 10.33 9.85 11.06
CA LEU A 304 11.56 10.40 10.51
C LEU A 304 12.74 9.67 11.15
N ILE A 305 13.51 8.92 10.36
CA ILE A 305 14.73 8.25 10.84
C ILE A 305 15.94 8.97 10.27
N SER A 306 16.90 9.31 11.14
CA SER A 306 18.12 10.07 10.84
C SER A 306 17.89 11.25 9.90
N PRO A 307 17.01 12.20 10.25
CA PRO A 307 16.59 13.22 9.30
C PRO A 307 17.68 14.26 9.04
N LEU A 308 17.88 14.61 7.77
CA LEU A 308 18.92 15.56 7.35
C LEU A 308 18.53 16.99 7.69
N THR A 309 19.47 17.74 8.28
CA THR A 309 19.34 19.20 8.49
C THR A 309 20.25 19.98 7.55
N PRO A 310 20.02 21.29 7.35
CA PRO A 310 20.95 22.14 6.62
C PRO A 310 22.36 22.08 7.24
N PRO A 311 23.44 22.10 6.42
CA PRO A 311 23.51 22.37 4.99
C PRO A 311 23.42 21.14 4.08
N ILE A 312 23.50 19.92 4.62
CA ILE A 312 23.56 18.69 3.81
C ILE A 312 22.23 18.44 3.10
N SER A 313 21.12 18.77 3.75
CA SER A 313 19.80 18.79 3.13
C SER A 313 19.76 19.72 1.90
N THR A 314 20.37 20.91 2.02
CA THR A 314 20.43 21.92 0.95
C THR A 314 21.34 21.47 -0.20
N LEU A 315 22.37 20.66 0.04
CA LEU A 315 23.23 20.11 -1.01
C LEU A 315 22.57 18.93 -1.74
N ALA A 316 21.80 18.11 -1.02
CA ALA A 316 21.11 16.96 -1.58
C ALA A 316 19.85 17.33 -2.39
N ALA A 317 19.23 18.48 -2.09
CA ALA A 317 18.10 19.04 -2.84
C ALA A 317 18.06 20.59 -2.77
N PRO A 318 18.91 21.31 -3.53
CA PRO A 318 19.05 22.76 -3.42
C PRO A 318 17.79 23.55 -3.80
N ALA A 319 16.93 22.99 -4.67
CA ALA A 319 15.70 23.66 -5.07
C ALA A 319 14.63 23.63 -3.97
N LEU A 320 14.69 22.67 -3.04
CA LEU A 320 13.87 22.66 -1.82
C LEU A 320 14.38 23.68 -0.79
N GLY A 321 15.68 24.00 -0.79
CA GLY A 321 16.28 24.96 0.14
C GLY A 321 16.21 26.45 -0.27
N HIS A 322 16.33 26.79 -1.55
CA HIS A 322 16.53 28.19 -1.98
C HIS A 322 15.29 28.95 -2.47
N LYS A 323 14.17 28.28 -2.82
CA LYS A 323 12.95 28.96 -3.32
C LYS A 323 11.74 28.92 -2.38
N PHE A 324 11.81 28.14 -1.30
CA PHE A 324 10.75 28.07 -0.28
C PHE A 324 11.01 28.94 0.97
N TRP A 325 12.24 29.42 1.19
CA TRP A 325 12.55 30.31 2.32
C TRP A 325 11.78 31.66 2.25
N HIS A 326 11.38 32.11 1.06
CA HIS A 326 10.66 33.39 0.89
C HIS A 326 9.14 33.29 0.64
N LYS A 327 8.54 32.09 0.62
CA LYS A 327 7.07 31.98 0.45
C LYS A 327 6.33 30.97 1.33
N SER A 328 6.99 30.18 2.18
CA SER A 328 6.29 29.38 3.19
C SER A 328 7.17 29.05 4.39
N LYS A 329 7.55 30.08 5.15
CA LYS A 329 8.19 29.93 6.47
C LYS A 329 7.27 29.30 7.54
N GLY A 330 6.09 28.80 7.14
CA GLY A 330 5.07 28.22 8.02
C GLY A 330 4.07 27.38 7.24
N SER A 331 4.50 26.28 6.61
CA SER A 331 3.52 25.31 6.08
C SER A 331 3.93 23.86 6.23
N SER A 332 5.15 23.46 5.88
CA SER A 332 5.50 22.02 5.94
C SER A 332 6.01 21.56 7.32
N GLU A 333 6.80 22.40 8.00
CA GLU A 333 7.25 22.12 9.39
C GLU A 333 6.09 22.22 10.40
N GLU A 334 5.18 23.18 10.20
CA GLU A 334 3.94 23.29 10.98
C GLU A 334 3.03 22.08 10.78
N VAL A 335 2.92 21.56 9.54
CA VAL A 335 2.15 20.35 9.26
C VAL A 335 2.69 19.17 10.06
N VAL A 336 4.01 18.93 10.11
CA VAL A 336 4.57 17.82 10.90
C VAL A 336 4.30 17.99 12.39
N ALA A 337 4.36 19.23 12.91
CA ALA A 337 4.12 19.49 14.33
C ALA A 337 2.67 19.27 14.77
N HIS A 338 1.70 19.60 13.91
CA HIS A 338 0.27 19.42 14.22
C HIS A 338 -0.21 17.97 14.09
N HIS A 339 0.62 17.07 13.55
CA HIS A 339 0.34 15.64 13.48
C HIS A 339 1.13 14.86 14.52
N ILE A 340 0.71 13.63 14.81
CA ILE A 340 1.51 12.72 15.64
C ILE A 340 2.77 12.36 14.86
N GLY A 341 3.93 12.64 15.42
CA GLY A 341 5.21 12.44 14.74
C GLY A 341 6.30 11.89 15.66
N LEU A 342 7.22 11.13 15.09
CA LEU A 342 8.44 10.68 15.74
C LEU A 342 9.66 10.98 14.87
N ALA A 343 10.68 11.61 15.46
CA ALA A 343 12.03 11.59 14.92
C ALA A 343 12.95 10.69 15.76
N VAL A 344 13.58 9.71 15.12
CA VAL A 344 14.62 8.87 15.74
C VAL A 344 15.96 9.21 15.10
N TYR A 345 16.95 9.54 15.91
CA TYR A 345 18.27 9.94 15.43
C TYR A 345 19.37 9.50 16.37
N GLY A 346 20.58 9.32 15.83
CA GLY A 346 21.75 8.94 16.59
C GLY A 346 22.58 10.15 17.02
N ASP A 347 23.31 10.02 18.14
CA ASP A 347 24.19 11.06 18.64
C ASP A 347 25.53 11.15 17.88
N GLN A 348 25.92 10.08 17.19
CA GLN A 348 27.14 9.97 16.35
C GLN A 348 26.83 10.07 14.84
N ASP A 349 25.73 10.71 14.45
CA ASP A 349 25.38 10.90 13.03
C ASP A 349 26.37 11.87 12.34
N ILE A 350 27.11 11.32 11.36
CA ILE A 350 28.15 12.05 10.60
C ILE A 350 27.59 13.10 9.64
N PHE A 351 26.32 12.99 9.24
CA PHE A 351 25.68 13.88 8.28
C PHE A 351 24.86 14.97 8.96
N THR A 352 24.42 14.76 10.20
CA THR A 352 23.68 15.77 10.93
C THR A 352 24.01 15.68 12.41
N SER A 353 24.45 16.80 12.99
CA SER A 353 24.77 16.81 14.42
C SER A 353 23.51 16.59 15.26
N ALA A 354 23.64 15.74 16.28
CA ALA A 354 22.59 15.46 17.25
C ALA A 354 21.99 16.73 17.86
N ARG A 355 22.85 17.71 18.17
CA ARG A 355 22.45 19.03 18.67
C ARG A 355 21.46 19.74 17.72
N ARG A 356 21.69 19.72 16.41
CA ARG A 356 20.77 20.37 15.45
C ARG A 356 19.42 19.69 15.41
N ILE A 357 19.39 18.35 15.44
CA ILE A 357 18.11 17.61 15.46
C ILE A 357 17.39 17.82 16.79
N ARG A 358 18.13 17.91 17.89
CA ARG A 358 17.58 18.21 19.22
C ARG A 358 16.94 19.59 19.26
N ASP A 359 17.69 20.63 18.88
CA ASP A 359 17.22 22.02 18.82
C ASP A 359 15.97 22.13 17.91
N TRP A 360 16.01 21.50 16.74
CA TRP A 360 14.87 21.42 15.81
C TRP A 360 13.66 20.70 16.42
N SER A 361 13.87 19.56 17.09
CA SER A 361 12.80 18.78 17.71
C SER A 361 12.17 19.53 18.88
N GLU A 362 12.96 20.27 19.66
CA GLU A 362 12.49 21.12 20.76
C GLU A 362 11.62 22.26 20.23
N GLN A 363 12.01 22.90 19.11
CA GLN A 363 11.17 23.89 18.44
C GLN A 363 9.82 23.30 18.00
N LEU A 364 9.82 22.09 17.43
CA LEU A 364 8.56 21.43 17.04
C LEU A 364 7.69 21.07 18.24
N LYS A 365 8.29 20.60 19.34
CA LYS A 365 7.58 20.27 20.59
C LYS A 365 7.00 21.50 21.28
N ALA A 366 7.66 22.65 21.16
CA ALA A 366 7.22 23.91 21.77
C ALA A 366 6.00 24.55 21.07
N MET A 367 5.63 24.10 19.87
CA MET A 367 4.45 24.60 19.17
C MET A 367 3.15 24.19 19.87
N GLN A 368 2.16 25.09 19.87
CA GLN A 368 0.88 24.85 20.51
C GLN A 368 0.13 23.68 19.86
N GLY A 369 -0.31 22.72 20.67
CA GLY A 369 -1.01 21.52 20.19
C GLY A 369 -0.10 20.50 19.49
N SER A 370 1.22 20.64 19.62
CA SER A 370 2.17 19.70 19.02
C SER A 370 2.04 18.30 19.61
N ARG A 371 2.04 17.29 18.73
CA ARG A 371 2.06 15.87 19.11
C ARG A 371 3.34 15.19 18.63
N PHE A 372 4.39 15.99 18.43
CA PHE A 372 5.68 15.55 17.97
C PHE A 372 6.55 15.01 19.11
N SER A 373 7.21 13.90 18.86
CA SER A 373 8.13 13.25 19.79
C SER A 373 9.48 13.03 19.11
N SER A 374 10.54 12.91 19.90
CA SER A 374 11.85 12.60 19.36
C SER A 374 12.63 11.70 20.31
N VAL A 375 13.41 10.79 19.76
CA VAL A 375 14.25 9.82 20.47
C VAL A 375 15.68 9.94 19.95
N GLU A 376 16.58 10.31 20.85
CA GLU A 376 18.02 10.32 20.61
C GLU A 376 18.62 9.00 21.08
N VAL A 377 19.32 8.29 20.20
CA VAL A 377 19.92 7.00 20.50
C VAL A 377 21.42 7.16 20.65
N ALA A 378 21.92 6.88 21.86
CA ALA A 378 23.35 6.90 22.16
C ALA A 378 24.12 5.83 21.36
N ASP A 379 25.31 6.21 20.92
CA ASP A 379 26.26 5.46 20.10
C ASP A 379 25.78 5.15 18.67
N ALA A 380 24.62 5.68 18.25
CA ALA A 380 24.08 5.42 16.93
C ALA A 380 24.64 6.40 15.90
N GLY A 381 25.15 5.86 14.80
CA GLY A 381 25.49 6.61 13.61
C GLY A 381 24.33 6.69 12.64
N HIS A 382 24.58 7.31 11.48
CA HIS A 382 23.55 7.50 10.45
C HIS A 382 23.01 6.20 9.86
N PHE A 383 23.89 5.18 9.75
CA PHE A 383 23.60 3.89 9.11
C PHE A 383 23.11 2.82 10.09
N TRP A 384 23.05 3.11 11.39
CA TRP A 384 22.56 2.22 12.44
C TRP A 384 23.29 0.86 12.48
N VAL A 385 24.59 0.84 12.19
CA VAL A 385 25.41 -0.39 12.08
C VAL A 385 26.19 -0.70 13.36
N GLU A 386 26.23 0.24 14.30
CA GLU A 386 26.97 0.12 15.54
C GLU A 386 26.38 -0.98 16.44
N ARG A 387 27.18 -1.48 17.39
CA ARG A 387 26.78 -2.64 18.19
C ARG A 387 25.58 -2.28 19.09
N GLY A 388 24.49 -3.01 18.91
CA GLY A 388 23.29 -2.88 19.75
C GLY A 388 22.37 -1.71 19.38
N VAL A 389 22.74 -0.83 18.45
CA VAL A 389 21.90 0.33 18.08
C VAL A 389 20.68 -0.07 17.25
N GLU A 390 20.76 -1.17 16.50
CA GLU A 390 19.61 -1.75 15.81
C GLU A 390 18.50 -2.14 16.80
N GLU A 391 18.85 -2.81 17.91
CA GLU A 391 17.86 -3.18 18.93
C GLU A 391 17.28 -1.94 19.63
N LYS A 392 18.09 -0.89 19.85
CA LYS A 392 17.60 0.39 20.37
C LYS A 392 16.60 1.03 19.38
N LEU A 393 16.88 1.02 18.07
CA LEU A 393 15.96 1.49 17.04
C LEU A 393 14.66 0.69 17.02
N ARG A 394 14.75 -0.65 17.01
CA ARG A 394 13.58 -1.55 17.07
C ARG A 394 12.73 -1.27 18.31
N GLY A 395 13.36 -1.12 19.47
CA GLY A 395 12.70 -0.76 20.72
C GLY A 395 11.93 0.57 20.63
N ALA A 396 12.58 1.62 20.13
CA ALA A 396 11.96 2.93 19.94
C ALA A 396 10.76 2.87 18.97
N LEU A 397 10.88 2.10 17.88
CA LEU A 397 9.78 1.89 16.93
C LEU A 397 8.60 1.17 17.60
N ARG A 398 8.84 0.08 18.35
CA ARG A 398 7.79 -0.67 19.05
C ARG A 398 7.06 0.17 20.10
N GLU A 399 7.81 0.92 20.90
CA GLU A 399 7.24 1.75 21.96
C GLU A 399 6.35 2.85 21.38
N TRP A 400 6.83 3.53 20.34
CA TRP A 400 6.04 4.54 19.66
C TRP A 400 4.82 3.94 18.96
N GLU A 401 5.01 2.83 18.25
CA GLU A 401 3.96 2.09 17.55
C GLU A 401 2.80 1.75 18.50
N ALA A 402 3.07 1.27 19.72
CA ALA A 402 2.06 0.97 20.71
C ALA A 402 1.23 2.20 21.13
N GLY A 403 1.84 3.38 21.17
CA GLY A 403 1.15 4.66 21.43
C GLY A 403 0.42 5.23 20.21
N VAL A 404 0.64 4.66 19.01
CA VAL A 404 0.07 5.16 17.76
C VAL A 404 -0.92 4.22 17.06
N ARG A 405 -1.31 3.11 17.68
CA ARG A 405 -2.36 2.22 17.15
C ARG A 405 -3.76 2.83 17.18
#